data_AF-A0A7H1M8R1-F1
#
_entry.id   AF-A0A7H1M8R1-F1
#
_cell.length_a   1.000
_cell.length_b   1.000
_cell.length_c   1.000
_cell.angle_alpha   90.00
_cell.angle_beta   90.00
_cell.angle_gamma   90.00
#
_symmetry.space_group_name_H-M   'P 1'
#
loop_
_entity.id
_entity.type
_entity.pdbx_description
1 polymer ?
#
loop_
_entity_poly.entity_id
_entity_poly.type
_entity_poly.pdbx_seq_one_letter_code
_entity_poly.pdbx_strand_id
1 'polypeptide(L)' 'MVVFGIPKRGGKVYTVVVDNAKKESLLPVITKKIMPDSVVYTDSLSSDDVLDVGGFHHHRINHGKTFA' A
#
# COMPACT_ATOMS: atom_id res chain seq x y z
N MET A 1 3.51 -14.89 7.58
CA MET A 1 2.17 -14.67 7.01
C MET A 1 1.65 -13.33 7.49
N VAL A 2 1.32 -12.45 6.56
CA VAL A 2 0.85 -11.08 6.80
C VAL A 2 -0.42 -10.86 6.00
N VAL A 3 -1.32 -10.01 6.47
CA VAL A 3 -2.52 -9.61 5.72
C VAL A 3 -2.29 -8.23 5.12
N PHE A 4 -2.40 -8.12 3.81
CA PHE A 4 -2.37 -6.84 3.10
C PHE A 4 -3.80 -6.38 2.79
N GLY A 5 -4.10 -5.10 2.99
CA GLY A 5 -5.43 -4.52 2.84
C GLY A 5 -5.43 -3.25 2.00
N ILE A 6 -6.44 -3.09 1.12
CA ILE A 6 -6.71 -1.85 0.37
C ILE A 6 -8.13 -1.39 0.71
N PRO A 7 -8.30 -0.22 1.38
CA PRO A 7 -9.61 0.38 1.60
C PRO A 7 -10.34 0.67 0.29
N LYS A 8 -11.65 0.43 0.28
CA LYS A 8 -12.55 0.70 -0.84
C LYS A 8 -13.73 1.54 -0.37
N ARG A 9 -14.32 2.28 -1.32
CA ARG A 9 -15.55 3.04 -1.08
C ARG A 9 -16.68 2.15 -0.53
N GLY A 10 -17.51 2.74 0.33
CA GLY A 10 -18.64 2.05 0.97
C GLY A 10 -18.23 1.16 2.16
N GLY A 11 -17.14 1.49 2.85
CA GLY A 11 -16.70 0.76 4.05
C GLY A 11 -16.20 -0.66 3.76
N LYS A 12 -15.82 -0.95 2.51
CA LYS A 12 -15.30 -2.26 2.11
C LYS A 12 -13.78 -2.24 2.12
N VAL A 13 -13.18 -3.40 2.31
CA VAL A 13 -11.72 -3.58 2.22
C VAL A 13 -11.44 -4.77 1.32
N TYR A 14 -10.47 -4.65 0.42
CA TYR A 14 -9.87 -5.80 -0.25
C TYR A 14 -8.71 -6.31 0.59
N THR A 15 -8.69 -7.60 0.89
CA THR A 15 -7.60 -8.21 1.66
C THR A 15 -7.00 -9.39 0.91
N VAL A 16 -5.70 -9.61 1.09
CA VAL A 16 -5.00 -10.80 0.61
C VAL A 16 -3.96 -11.22 1.64
N VAL A 17 -3.83 -12.53 1.83
CA VAL A 17 -2.76 -13.10 2.64
C VAL A 17 -1.50 -13.16 1.79
N VAL A 18 -0.41 -12.59 2.29
CA VAL A 18 0.91 -12.63 1.67
C VAL A 18 1.91 -13.28 2.62
N ASP A 19 2.95 -13.88 2.06
CA ASP A 19 3.96 -14.59 2.87
C ASP A 19 4.73 -13.62 3.77
N ASN A 20 5.00 -12.42 3.24
CA ASN A 20 5.77 -11.37 3.88
C ASN A 20 5.36 -9.98 3.35
N ALA A 21 5.79 -8.94 4.05
CA ALA A 21 5.54 -7.55 3.66
C ALA A 21 6.65 -6.97 2.76
N LYS A 22 7.35 -7.77 1.96
CA LYS A 22 8.37 -7.25 1.03
C LYS A 22 7.72 -6.75 -0.25
N LYS A 23 8.40 -5.84 -0.93
CA LYS A 23 7.93 -5.21 -2.18
C LYS A 23 7.53 -6.25 -3.24
N GLU A 24 8.26 -7.35 -3.37
CA GLU A 24 8.01 -8.38 -4.39
C GLU A 24 6.65 -9.07 -4.18
N SER A 25 6.21 -9.16 -2.93
CA SER A 25 4.91 -9.74 -2.56
C SER A 25 3.77 -8.73 -2.69
N LEU A 26 4.02 -7.44 -2.47
CA LEU A 26 2.98 -6.39 -2.45
C LEU A 26 2.74 -5.75 -3.82
N LEU A 27 3.79 -5.50 -4.60
CA LEU A 27 3.72 -4.78 -5.88
C LEU A 27 2.73 -5.38 -6.88
N PRO A 28 2.71 -6.69 -7.15
CA PRO A 28 1.78 -7.26 -8.13
C PRO A 28 0.32 -7.06 -7.72
N VAL A 29 0.04 -7.01 -6.41
CA VAL A 29 -1.31 -6.76 -5.89
C VAL A 29 -1.67 -5.30 -6.08
N ILE A 30 -0.76 -4.38 -5.75
CA ILE A 30 -0.98 -2.93 -5.85
C ILE A 30 -1.22 -2.53 -7.31
N THR A 31 -0.32 -2.87 -8.23
CA THR A 31 -0.44 -2.47 -9.65
C THR A 31 -1.67 -3.07 -10.35
N LYS A 32 -2.16 -4.22 -9.89
CA LYS A 32 -3.37 -4.86 -10.42
C LYS A 32 -4.67 -4.28 -9.84
N LYS A 33 -4.63 -3.68 -8.65
CA LYS A 33 -5.83 -3.26 -7.90
C LYS A 33 -5.99 -1.75 -7.79
N ILE A 34 -4.89 -1.01 -7.88
CA ILE A 34 -4.85 0.46 -7.83
C ILE A 34 -4.63 0.98 -9.24
N MET A 35 -5.43 1.97 -9.64
CA MET A 35 -5.31 2.59 -10.95
C MET A 35 -3.99 3.39 -11.01
N PRO A 36 -3.23 3.33 -12.13
CA PRO A 36 -2.08 4.20 -12.32
C PRO A 36 -2.44 5.67 -12.08
N ASP A 37 -1.49 6.47 -11.62
CA ASP A 37 -1.66 7.90 -11.30
C ASP A 37 -2.65 8.18 -10.15
N SER A 38 -3.02 7.15 -9.37
CA SER A 38 -3.80 7.37 -8.14
C SER A 38 -2.95 7.95 -7.01
N VAL A 39 -3.61 8.67 -6.09
CA VAL A 39 -3.02 9.03 -4.79
C VAL A 39 -3.05 7.82 -3.88
N VAL A 40 -1.89 7.44 -3.35
CA VAL A 40 -1.72 6.29 -2.46
C VAL A 40 -1.15 6.75 -1.14
N TYR A 41 -1.82 6.40 -0.05
CA TYR A 41 -1.34 6.63 1.30
C TYR A 41 -0.89 5.28 1.88
N THR A 42 0.34 5.21 2.36
CA THR A 42 0.84 4.03 3.08
C THR A 42 1.51 4.44 4.38
N ASP A 43 1.80 3.44 5.20
CA ASP A 43 2.67 3.61 6.35
C ASP A 43 4.11 3.86 5.87
N SER A 44 4.97 4.26 6.80
CA SER A 44 6.39 4.50 6.52
C SER A 44 7.24 3.22 6.50
N LEU A 45 6.70 2.11 5.97
CA LEU A 45 7.45 0.84 5.84
C LEU A 45 8.37 0.88 4.61
N SER A 46 9.58 0.34 4.73
CA SER A 46 10.56 0.35 3.63
C SER A 46 10.14 -0.42 2.38
N SER A 47 9.17 -1.33 2.50
CA SER A 47 8.61 -2.05 1.35
C SER A 47 7.80 -1.17 0.40
N ASP A 48 7.31 -0.04 0.90
CA ASP A 48 6.44 0.87 0.15
C ASP A 48 7.23 1.88 -0.69
N ASP A 49 8.55 1.94 -0.54
CA ASP A 49 9.47 2.81 -1.30
C ASP A 49 9.30 2.66 -2.82
N VAL A 50 8.89 1.49 -3.28
CA VAL A 50 8.68 1.22 -4.70
C VAL A 50 7.49 1.97 -5.30
N LEU A 51 6.55 2.44 -4.48
CA LEU A 51 5.43 3.24 -4.94
C LEU A 51 5.85 4.64 -5.41
N ASP A 52 6.99 5.15 -4.92
CA ASP A 52 7.55 6.44 -5.35
C ASP A 52 8.00 6.44 -6.82
N VAL A 53 8.37 5.27 -7.34
CA VAL A 53 8.79 5.09 -8.74
C VAL A 53 7.74 4.36 -9.57
N GLY A 54 6.62 3.97 -8.96
CA GLY A 54 5.57 3.14 -9.56
C GLY A 54 4.52 3.90 -10.36
N GLY A 55 4.68 5.21 -10.55
CA GLY A 55 3.67 6.05 -11.23
C GLY A 55 2.44 6.34 -10.37
N PHE A 56 2.62 6.45 -9.05
CA PHE A 56 1.59 6.83 -8.10
C PHE A 56 1.96 8.14 -7.40
N HIS A 57 0.96 8.93 -7.01
CA HIS A 57 1.17 10.05 -6.09
C HIS A 57 1.24 9.52 -4.67
N HIS A 58 2.44 9.15 -4.23
CA HIS A 58 2.65 8.45 -2.98
C HIS A 58 2.83 9.40 -1.79
N HIS A 59 2.07 9.17 -0.72
CA HIS A 59 2.16 9.87 0.54
C HIS A 59 2.41 8.88 1.69
N ARG A 60 3.46 9.14 2.46
CA ARG A 60 3.81 8.30 3.61
C ARG A 60 3.27 8.90 4.90
N ILE A 61 2.56 8.09 5.67
CA ILE A 61 2.07 8.42 6.99
C ILE A 61 3.03 7.79 8.01
N ASN A 62 3.53 8.60 8.94
CA ASN A 62 4.44 8.13 9.98
C ASN A 62 3.70 8.03 11.31
N HIS A 63 3.11 6.87 11.60
CA HIS A 63 2.38 6.65 12.84
C HIS A 63 3.23 6.77 14.13
N GLY A 64 4.57 6.78 14.03
CA GLY A 64 5.46 7.03 15.16
C GLY A 64 5.68 8.51 15.48
N LYS A 65 5.40 9.41 14.53
CA LYS A 65 5.55 10.88 14.71
C LYS A 65 4.22 11.62 14.69
N THR A 66 3.25 11.09 13.95
CA THR A 66 1.92 11.65 13.78
C THR A 66 0.91 10.57 14.09
N PHE A 67 0.13 10.76 15.16
CA PHE A 67 -1.07 9.94 15.41
C PHE A 67 -2.13 10.40 14.40
N ALA A 68 -2.07 9.85 13.19
CA ALA A 68 -3.10 9.99 12.17
C ALA A 68 -4.20 8.96 12.40
#